data_AF-A0A4Z1H042-F1
#
_entry.id   AF-A0A4Z1H042-F1
#
_cell.length_a   1.000
_cell.length_b   1.000
_cell.length_c   1.000
_cell.angle_alpha   90.00
_cell.angle_beta   90.00
_cell.angle_gamma   90.00
#
_symmetry.space_group_name_H-M   'P 1'
#
loop_
_entity.id
_entity.type
_entity.pdbx_description
1 polymer ?
#
loop_
_entity_poly.entity_id
_entity_poly.type
_entity_poly.pdbx_seq_one_letter_code
_entity_poly.pdbx_strand_id
1 'polypeptide(L)'
;MGWTNLRENVNIAPKVEFHFEEDLKVTTEHVENASLKENSRPQRYHFVSSKVSDSELPFIPATEVRKGTSSEVGGLLIVIDEVVYDCTEFTTEHPGGKGILEGFAGSECSWQFWRFHGKKYMEAGRVLRVGRMKGVMNKYAEPVKWV
;
A
#
# COMPACT_ATOMS: atom_id res chain seq x y z
N MET A 1 -34.62 31.16 3.24
CA MET A 1 -33.48 31.81 3.93
C MET A 1 -32.23 31.28 3.24
N GLY A 2 -31.36 32.01 2.57
CA GLY A 2 -31.02 33.40 2.70
C GLY A 2 -29.62 33.63 2.11
N TRP A 3 -29.51 33.86 0.79
CA TRP A 3 -28.63 34.87 0.17
C TRP A 3 -27.13 34.58 -0.03
N THR A 4 -26.76 34.75 -1.30
CA THR A 4 -25.45 35.01 -1.90
C THR A 4 -24.65 36.12 -1.22
N ASN A 5 -23.32 36.05 -1.26
CA ASN A 5 -22.46 37.24 -1.38
C ASN A 5 -21.11 36.96 -2.07
N LEU A 6 -20.88 37.77 -3.10
CA LEU A 6 -19.64 38.02 -3.85
C LEU A 6 -18.50 38.51 -2.93
N ARG A 7 -17.24 38.27 -3.35
CA ARG A 7 -16.28 39.35 -3.67
C ARG A 7 -15.01 38.86 -4.37
N GLU A 8 -14.47 39.78 -5.17
CA GLU A 8 -13.53 39.64 -6.27
C GLU A 8 -12.04 39.56 -5.87
N ASN A 9 -11.24 39.11 -6.87
CA ASN A 9 -9.86 39.51 -7.24
C ASN A 9 -8.78 39.62 -6.16
N VAL A 10 -7.68 38.88 -6.35
CA VAL A 10 -6.34 39.45 -6.66
C VAL A 10 -5.51 38.44 -7.46
N ASN A 11 -4.99 38.91 -8.61
CA ASN A 11 -3.96 38.28 -9.44
C ASN A 11 -2.59 38.34 -8.75
N ILE A 12 -1.92 37.21 -8.55
CA ILE A 12 -0.45 37.17 -8.39
C ILE A 12 0.07 35.89 -9.07
N ALA A 13 0.72 36.07 -10.22
CA ALA A 13 1.52 35.05 -10.87
C ALA A 13 2.77 34.73 -10.02
N PRO A 14 3.38 33.56 -10.22
CA PRO A 14 4.77 33.64 -10.62
C PRO A 14 5.07 32.80 -11.87
N LYS A 15 5.82 33.47 -12.73
CA LYS A 15 6.44 33.00 -13.95
C LYS A 15 7.70 32.21 -13.58
N VAL A 16 7.81 30.95 -13.98
CA VAL A 16 9.11 30.30 -14.25
C VAL A 16 8.93 29.43 -15.49
N GLU A 17 9.51 29.92 -16.59
CA GLU A 17 9.73 29.18 -17.83
C GLU A 17 10.77 28.09 -17.58
N PHE A 18 10.56 26.87 -18.09
CA PHE A 18 11.65 26.10 -18.68
C PHE A 18 11.11 25.25 -19.82
N HIS A 19 11.55 25.62 -21.02
CA HIS A 19 11.32 24.95 -22.30
C HIS A 19 11.93 23.55 -22.31
N PHE A 20 11.21 22.58 -22.86
CA PHE A 20 11.79 21.58 -23.76
C PHE A 20 10.70 21.13 -24.74
N GLU A 21 10.83 21.52 -26.01
CA GLU A 21 10.05 20.98 -27.12
C GLU A 21 10.68 19.65 -27.55
N GLU A 22 9.86 18.67 -27.91
CA GLU A 22 10.00 17.96 -29.18
C GLU A 22 8.73 17.18 -29.52
N ASP A 23 8.24 17.44 -30.73
CA ASP A 23 7.03 16.92 -31.33
C ASP A 23 7.09 15.41 -31.59
N LEU A 24 6.04 14.67 -31.18
CA LEU A 24 5.66 13.42 -31.84
C LEU A 24 4.13 13.35 -31.96
N LYS A 25 3.68 13.53 -33.20
CA LYS A 25 2.29 13.51 -33.65
C LYS A 25 1.87 12.06 -33.94
N VAL A 26 1.06 11.43 -33.10
CA VAL A 26 0.37 10.16 -33.44
C VAL A 26 -1.08 10.16 -32.89
N THR A 27 -1.99 10.27 -33.85
CA THR A 27 -3.39 9.78 -33.99
C THR A 27 -4.28 9.50 -32.76
N THR A 28 -5.43 10.17 -32.76
CA THR A 28 -6.70 9.85 -32.08
C THR A 28 -7.03 8.36 -32.03
N GLU A 29 -7.18 7.82 -30.82
CA GLU A 29 -8.26 6.89 -30.45
C GLU A 29 -8.76 7.26 -29.05
N HIS A 30 -10.08 7.32 -28.91
CA HIS A 30 -10.78 7.78 -27.71
C HIS A 30 -10.84 6.65 -26.69
N VAL A 31 -10.33 6.86 -25.47
CA VAL A 31 -10.74 6.11 -24.29
C VAL A 31 -11.12 7.11 -23.20
N GLU A 32 -12.32 6.91 -22.67
CA GLU A 32 -13.05 7.89 -21.88
C GLU A 32 -12.33 8.23 -20.56
N ASN A 33 -12.35 9.52 -20.28
CA ASN A 33 -11.78 10.18 -19.13
C ASN A 33 -12.60 9.86 -17.86
N ALA A 34 -12.11 8.97 -17.00
CA ALA A 34 -12.55 8.88 -15.61
C ALA A 34 -11.52 9.57 -14.71
N SER A 35 -11.59 10.90 -14.66
CA SER A 35 -10.88 11.71 -13.67
C SER A 35 -11.56 11.54 -12.30
N LEU A 36 -11.11 10.55 -11.54
CA LEU A 36 -11.18 10.62 -10.08
C LEU A 36 -9.95 11.42 -9.64
N LYS A 37 -10.18 12.40 -8.76
CA LYS A 37 -9.10 13.14 -8.10
C LYS A 37 -8.33 12.18 -7.19
N GLU A 38 -7.40 11.45 -7.76
CA GLU A 38 -6.54 10.51 -7.04
C GLU A 38 -5.27 11.25 -6.62
N ASN A 39 -5.23 11.69 -5.36
CA ASN A 39 -3.97 11.84 -4.63
C ASN A 39 -3.34 10.45 -4.35
N SER A 40 -3.63 9.45 -5.17
CA SER A 40 -3.21 8.07 -4.99
C SER A 40 -1.80 7.94 -5.50
N ARG A 41 -0.90 7.60 -4.59
CA ARG A 41 0.43 7.13 -4.95
C ARG A 41 0.28 6.01 -5.99
N PRO A 42 1.20 5.89 -6.96
CA PRO A 42 1.20 4.74 -7.85
C PRO A 42 1.30 3.46 -7.02
N GLN A 43 0.20 2.69 -6.98
CA GLN A 43 0.13 1.38 -6.34
C GLN A 43 1.11 0.46 -7.08
N ARG A 44 2.29 0.27 -6.48
CA ARG A 44 3.42 -0.46 -7.09
C ARG A 44 3.13 -1.96 -7.24
N TYR A 45 2.29 -2.50 -6.37
CA TYR A 45 1.85 -3.89 -6.42
C TYR A 45 0.34 -3.96 -6.58
N HIS A 46 -0.10 -4.93 -7.38
CA HIS A 46 -1.52 -5.17 -7.57
C HIS A 46 -1.98 -6.22 -6.56
N PHE A 47 -3.15 -6.00 -5.96
CA PHE A 47 -3.79 -7.01 -5.13
C PHE A 47 -4.11 -8.25 -5.96
N VAL A 48 -3.77 -9.42 -5.43
CA VAL A 48 -4.03 -10.69 -6.09
C VAL A 48 -5.39 -11.23 -5.64
N SER A 49 -6.14 -11.83 -6.57
CA SER A 49 -7.42 -12.48 -6.27
C SER A 49 -7.29 -13.46 -5.10
N SER A 50 -8.26 -13.42 -4.19
CA SER A 50 -8.30 -14.30 -3.00
C SER A 50 -8.31 -15.79 -3.34
N LYS A 51 -8.68 -16.17 -4.56
CA LYS A 51 -8.71 -17.57 -5.01
C LYS A 51 -7.32 -18.13 -5.37
N VAL A 52 -6.37 -17.27 -5.69
CA VAL A 52 -5.02 -17.68 -6.10
C VAL A 52 -4.27 -18.25 -4.90
N SER A 53 -3.56 -19.36 -5.11
CA SER A 53 -2.76 -20.02 -4.07
C SER A 53 -1.51 -19.19 -3.73
N ASP A 54 -0.99 -19.31 -2.50
CA ASP A 54 0.16 -18.51 -2.07
C ASP A 54 1.44 -18.82 -2.85
N SER A 55 1.56 -20.03 -3.39
CA SER A 55 2.70 -20.46 -4.21
C SER A 55 2.76 -19.78 -5.57
N GLU A 56 1.61 -19.34 -6.09
CA GLU A 56 1.47 -18.66 -7.38
C GLU A 56 1.60 -17.14 -7.28
N LEU A 57 1.78 -16.61 -6.06
CA LEU A 57 1.97 -15.18 -5.85
C LEU A 57 3.30 -14.70 -6.46
N PRO A 58 3.34 -13.47 -6.97
CA PRO A 58 4.56 -12.88 -7.50
C PRO A 58 5.63 -12.78 -6.40
N PHE A 59 6.87 -13.09 -6.75
CA PHE A 59 7.97 -13.03 -5.78
C PHE A 59 8.44 -11.59 -5.58
N ILE A 60 8.47 -11.14 -4.33
CA ILE A 60 8.96 -9.83 -3.91
C ILE A 60 10.23 -10.03 -3.09
N PRO A 61 11.36 -9.41 -3.48
CA PRO A 61 12.62 -9.55 -2.75
C PRO A 61 12.57 -8.84 -1.39
N ALA A 62 13.26 -9.41 -0.40
CA ALA A 62 13.32 -8.87 0.97
C ALA A 62 13.82 -7.41 1.03
N THR A 63 14.68 -7.01 0.10
CA THR A 63 15.17 -5.63 -0.02
C THR A 63 14.06 -4.65 -0.37
N GLU A 64 13.05 -5.08 -1.10
CA GLU A 64 11.91 -4.26 -1.51
C GLU A 64 10.84 -4.22 -0.42
N VAL A 65 10.57 -5.35 0.24
CA VAL A 65 9.69 -5.41 1.43
C VAL A 65 10.20 -4.45 2.52
N ARG A 66 11.50 -4.46 2.81
CA ARG A 66 12.11 -3.56 3.81
C ARG A 66 12.04 -2.09 3.42
N LYS A 67 12.06 -1.77 2.12
CA LYS A 67 11.89 -0.39 1.61
C LYS A 67 10.45 0.10 1.71
N GLY A 68 9.48 -0.79 1.89
CA GLY A 68 8.07 -0.45 2.11
C GLY A 68 7.83 0.53 3.26
N THR A 69 8.81 0.79 4.11
CA THR A 69 8.70 1.80 5.18
C THR A 69 8.93 3.25 4.72
N SER A 70 9.39 3.51 3.49
CA SER A 70 9.75 4.88 3.05
C SER A 70 8.61 5.62 2.33
N SER A 71 8.36 6.86 2.72
CA SER A 71 7.27 7.71 2.20
C SER A 71 7.33 8.02 0.70
N GLU A 72 8.46 7.78 0.04
CA GLU A 72 8.64 8.07 -1.39
C GLU A 72 8.16 6.94 -2.30
N VAL A 73 8.12 5.70 -1.81
CA VAL A 73 7.88 4.49 -2.63
C VAL A 73 7.02 3.43 -1.92
N GLY A 74 6.95 3.42 -0.59
CA GLY A 74 6.49 2.30 0.20
C GLY A 74 5.13 2.52 0.85
N GLY A 75 4.18 1.67 0.46
CA GLY A 75 3.01 1.36 1.29
C GLY A 75 3.40 0.51 2.50
N LEU A 76 2.53 0.42 3.51
CA LEU A 76 2.76 -0.38 4.70
C LEU A 76 2.68 -1.88 4.36
N LEU A 77 3.84 -2.47 4.08
CA LEU A 77 3.97 -3.90 3.80
C LEU A 77 4.29 -4.69 5.08
N ILE A 78 3.61 -5.82 5.29
CA ILE A 78 3.94 -6.80 6.33
C ILE A 78 4.06 -8.19 5.73
N VAL A 79 4.69 -9.10 6.47
CA VAL A 79 4.88 -10.49 6.02
C VAL A 79 4.30 -11.46 7.05
N ILE A 80 3.42 -12.35 6.58
CA ILE A 80 2.82 -13.43 7.36
C ILE A 80 2.97 -14.73 6.55
N ASP A 81 3.56 -15.76 7.13
CA ASP A 81 3.81 -17.07 6.53
C ASP A 81 4.43 -17.00 5.12
N GLU A 82 5.49 -16.19 4.98
CA GLU A 82 6.18 -15.92 3.70
C GLU A 82 5.35 -15.18 2.63
N VAL A 83 4.13 -14.74 2.97
CA VAL A 83 3.26 -13.95 2.09
C VAL A 83 3.35 -12.47 2.45
N VAL A 84 3.45 -11.62 1.43
CA VAL A 84 3.49 -10.16 1.55
C VAL A 84 2.08 -9.60 1.46
N TYR A 85 1.72 -8.78 2.44
CA TYR A 85 0.45 -8.08 2.52
C TYR A 85 0.68 -6.58 2.44
N ASP A 86 -0.12 -5.90 1.62
CA ASP A 86 -0.20 -4.44 1.63
C ASP A 86 -1.34 -4.01 2.55
N CYS A 87 -0.98 -3.40 3.66
CA CYS A 87 -1.89 -2.92 4.69
C CYS A 87 -1.98 -1.39 4.70
N THR A 88 -1.52 -0.69 3.66
CA THR A 88 -1.49 0.78 3.60
C THR A 88 -2.86 1.39 3.90
N GLU A 89 -3.89 0.92 3.19
CA GLU A 89 -5.27 1.38 3.36
C GLU A 89 -5.93 0.77 4.62
N PHE A 90 -5.50 -0.43 5.00
CA PHE A 90 -6.04 -1.14 6.17
C PHE A 90 -5.58 -0.54 7.52
N THR A 91 -4.60 0.36 7.52
CA THR A 91 -4.02 0.92 8.76
C THR A 91 -5.05 1.54 9.70
N THR A 92 -6.04 2.27 9.18
CA THR A 92 -7.08 2.92 9.97
C THR A 92 -8.22 1.99 10.36
N GLU A 93 -8.37 0.86 9.67
CA GLU A 93 -9.44 -0.12 9.88
C GLU A 93 -9.02 -1.24 10.83
N HIS A 94 -7.72 -1.42 11.05
CA HIS A 94 -7.19 -2.45 11.93
C HIS A 94 -7.65 -2.25 13.39
N PRO A 95 -8.45 -3.17 13.97
CA PRO A 95 -9.01 -2.99 15.33
C PRO A 95 -7.97 -2.91 16.44
N GLY A 96 -6.77 -3.48 16.23
CA GLY A 96 -5.64 -3.36 17.15
C GLY A 96 -4.92 -2.01 17.09
N GLY A 97 -5.36 -1.11 16.20
CA GLY A 97 -4.78 0.21 15.96
C GLY A 97 -3.66 0.18 14.91
N LYS A 98 -3.45 1.35 14.28
CA LYS A 98 -2.43 1.53 13.23
C LYS A 98 -0.99 1.32 13.72
N GLY A 99 -0.71 1.66 14.97
CA GLY A 99 0.66 1.63 15.52
C GLY A 99 1.26 0.22 15.55
N ILE A 100 0.42 -0.81 15.65
CA ILE A 100 0.86 -2.20 15.57
C ILE A 100 1.37 -2.51 14.16
N LEU A 101 0.62 -2.13 13.12
CA LEU A 101 1.01 -2.32 11.73
C LEU A 101 2.28 -1.50 11.40
N GLU A 102 2.33 -0.24 11.83
CA GLU A 102 3.50 0.64 11.63
C GLU A 102 4.77 0.04 12.28
N GLY A 103 4.64 -0.60 13.45
CA GLY A 103 5.74 -1.29 14.11
C GLY A 103 6.31 -2.48 13.31
N PHE A 104 5.48 -3.14 12.51
CA PHE A 104 5.85 -4.28 11.66
C PHE A 104 6.12 -3.92 10.20
N ALA A 105 6.06 -2.64 9.83
CA ALA A 105 6.30 -2.21 8.47
C ALA A 105 7.66 -2.74 7.97
N GLY A 106 7.63 -3.38 6.80
CA GLY A 106 8.75 -4.03 6.13
C GLY A 106 9.32 -5.25 6.86
N SER A 107 8.54 -5.92 7.71
CA SER A 107 9.01 -7.03 8.54
C SER A 107 8.02 -8.19 8.63
N GLU A 108 8.55 -9.32 9.08
CA GLU A 108 7.80 -10.54 9.32
C GLU A 108 7.18 -10.52 10.72
N CYS A 109 5.94 -11.01 10.82
CA CYS A 109 5.13 -10.93 12.04
C CYS A 109 4.20 -12.14 12.25
N SER A 110 4.51 -13.31 11.68
CA SER A 110 3.60 -14.47 11.68
C SER A 110 3.26 -14.95 13.08
N TRP A 111 4.26 -15.09 13.96
CA TRP A 111 3.98 -15.59 15.31
C TRP A 111 3.09 -14.63 16.09
N GLN A 112 3.27 -13.31 15.93
CA GLN A 112 2.40 -12.31 16.55
C GLN A 112 1.00 -12.37 15.95
N PHE A 113 0.90 -12.49 14.62
CA PHE A 113 -0.38 -12.64 13.95
C PHE A 113 -1.14 -13.83 14.54
N TRP A 114 -0.54 -15.03 14.55
CA TRP A 114 -1.17 -16.25 15.05
C TRP A 114 -1.44 -16.26 16.56
N ARG A 115 -0.74 -15.43 17.34
CA ARG A 115 -0.99 -15.26 18.78
C ARG A 115 -2.30 -14.52 19.07
N PHE A 116 -2.69 -13.59 18.19
CA PHE A 116 -3.85 -12.70 18.37
C PHE A 116 -4.97 -12.94 17.35
N HIS A 117 -4.69 -13.65 16.25
CA HIS A 117 -5.61 -13.89 15.15
C HIS A 117 -5.67 -15.38 14.81
N GLY A 118 -6.89 -15.86 14.56
CA GLY A 118 -7.13 -17.21 14.03
C GLY A 118 -7.31 -17.23 12.51
N LYS A 119 -7.45 -18.43 11.95
CA LYS A 119 -7.61 -18.68 10.50
C LYS A 119 -8.71 -17.84 9.83
N LYS A 120 -9.81 -17.57 10.54
CA LYS A 120 -10.90 -16.72 10.05
C LYS A 120 -10.41 -15.34 9.58
N TYR A 121 -9.52 -14.71 10.33
CA TYR A 121 -8.98 -13.39 9.98
C TYR A 121 -7.94 -13.50 8.87
N MET A 122 -7.21 -14.62 8.82
CA MET A 122 -6.28 -14.90 7.73
C MET A 122 -7.01 -15.01 6.39
N GLU A 123 -8.13 -15.74 6.33
CA GLU A 123 -8.96 -15.86 5.13
C GLU A 123 -9.54 -14.51 4.69
N ALA A 124 -10.01 -13.69 5.64
CA ALA A 124 -10.48 -12.34 5.34
C ALA A 124 -9.35 -11.43 4.79
N GLY A 125 -8.14 -11.57 5.34
CA GLY A 125 -6.95 -10.81 4.93
C GLY A 125 -6.38 -11.21 3.57
N ARG A 126 -6.84 -12.31 2.95
CA ARG A 126 -6.31 -12.77 1.65
C ARG A 126 -6.45 -11.76 0.52
N VAL A 127 -7.39 -10.82 0.64
CA VAL A 127 -7.58 -9.73 -0.33
C VAL A 127 -6.44 -8.71 -0.31
N LEU A 128 -5.69 -8.63 0.79
CA LEU A 128 -4.56 -7.71 0.96
C LEU A 128 -3.23 -8.30 0.45
N ARG A 129 -3.24 -9.51 -0.10
CA ARG A 129 -2.03 -10.19 -0.60
C ARG A 129 -1.55 -9.51 -1.88
N VAL A 130 -0.26 -9.24 -1.92
CA VAL A 130 0.41 -8.64 -3.07
C VAL A 130 1.54 -9.50 -3.64
N GLY A 131 2.06 -10.46 -2.85
CA GLY A 131 3.15 -11.30 -3.30
C GLY A 131 3.57 -12.34 -2.27
N ARG A 132 4.61 -13.11 -2.60
CA ARG A 132 5.34 -14.00 -1.68
C ARG A 132 6.78 -13.54 -1.59
N MET A 133 7.46 -13.89 -0.51
CA MET A 133 8.84 -13.49 -0.28
C MET A 133 9.61 -14.57 0.48
N LYS A 134 10.94 -14.45 0.54
CA LYS A 134 11.78 -15.36 1.34
C LYS A 134 12.91 -14.60 2.04
N GLY A 135 13.17 -14.91 3.31
CA GLY A 135 14.32 -14.40 4.06
C GLY A 135 14.16 -13.04 4.77
N VAL A 136 12.94 -12.55 4.98
CA VAL A 136 12.69 -11.46 5.95
C VAL A 136 12.57 -12.08 7.33
N MET A 137 13.21 -11.45 8.31
CA MET A 137 13.23 -11.91 9.70
C MET A 137 12.21 -11.14 10.52
N ASN A 138 11.65 -11.80 11.53
CA ASN A 138 10.89 -11.13 12.57
C ASN A 138 11.79 -10.22 13.40
N LYS A 139 11.29 -9.04 13.79
CA LYS A 139 12.00 -8.15 14.72
C LYS A 139 12.03 -8.70 16.15
N TYR A 140 11.07 -9.57 16.49
CA TYR A 140 10.87 -10.08 17.84
C TYR A 140 10.95 -11.61 17.84
N ALA A 141 11.68 -12.18 18.80
CA ALA A 141 11.69 -13.62 19.02
C ALA A 141 10.34 -14.09 19.58
N GLU A 142 9.86 -15.25 19.13
CA GLU A 142 8.66 -15.87 19.71
C GLU A 142 8.96 -16.26 21.17
N PRO A 143 8.12 -15.84 22.14
CA PRO A 143 8.33 -16.23 23.53
C PRO A 143 8.15 -17.74 23.73
N VAL A 144 8.96 -18.31 24.61
CA VAL A 144 8.87 -19.74 24.96
C VAL A 144 7.48 -20.03 25.52
N LYS A 145 6.80 -21.02 24.93
CA LYS A 145 5.52 -21.53 25.45
C LYS A 145 5.85 -22.46 26.61
N TRP A 146 5.63 -21.99 27.83
CA TRP A 146 5.63 -22.85 29.00
C TRP A 146 4.38 -23.74 28.93
N VAL A 147 4.60 -25.04 28.72
CA VAL A 147 3.56 -26.09 28.76
C VAL A 147 3.41 -26.57 30.19
#